data_AF-A0A2R5GQR2-F1
#
_entry.id   AF-A0A2R5GQR2-F1
#
_cell.length_a   1.000
_cell.length_b   1.000
_cell.length_c   1.000
_cell.angle_alpha   90.00
_cell.angle_beta   90.00
_cell.angle_gamma   90.00
#
_symmetry.space_group_name_H-M   'P 1'
#
loop_
_entity.id
_entity.type
_entity.pdbx_description
1 polymer ?
#
loop_
_entity_poly.entity_id
_entity_poly.type
_entity_poly.pdbx_seq_one_letter_code
_entity_poly.pdbx_strand_id
1 'polypeptide(L)'
;MRARVSKMAQEMVLVSKLSEKATVPTRGSAEAAGLDLYAAHDAVIPAAGKGLVKTDLAMQVPLGTYGRVAPRSGLAWKKHVDVGAGVIDRDYRGNVGVVLFNHAQEDLEVKVGDRIAQLVLEKVSMAPVREVESLDESARGEGGFGSTGVSKDETPAATTETETGAPEPDAKRAKLEASAEEAMENLLVALAEVSSLDAAAKTKLRQRVLAGDAAVLAVGRAHARVGKVDELVENLLALPEVSA
;
A
#
# COMPACT_ATOMS: atom_id res chain seq x y z
N MET A 1 26.47 -18.94 -15.66
CA MET A 1 26.57 -17.53 -15.21
C MET A 1 25.25 -16.76 -15.39
N ARG A 2 24.58 -16.78 -16.56
CA ARG A 2 23.30 -16.07 -16.82
C ARG A 2 22.12 -16.47 -15.90
N ALA A 3 21.91 -17.76 -15.62
CA ALA A 3 20.81 -18.21 -14.76
C ALA A 3 20.91 -17.72 -13.30
N ARG A 4 22.14 -17.54 -12.79
CA ARG A 4 22.38 -17.10 -11.40
C ARG A 4 22.11 -15.61 -11.22
N VAL A 5 22.48 -14.79 -12.21
CA VAL A 5 22.14 -13.36 -12.26
C VAL A 5 20.63 -13.17 -12.43
N SER A 6 19.97 -14.03 -13.22
CA SER A 6 18.51 -14.00 -13.40
C SER A 6 17.74 -14.22 -12.09
N LYS A 7 18.18 -15.14 -11.22
CA LYS A 7 17.55 -15.37 -9.91
C LYS A 7 17.86 -14.23 -8.94
N MET A 8 19.09 -13.73 -8.91
CA MET A 8 19.46 -12.59 -8.06
C MET A 8 18.68 -11.31 -8.39
N ALA A 9 18.44 -11.04 -9.68
CA ALA A 9 17.65 -9.90 -10.13
C ALA A 9 16.15 -9.99 -9.76
N GLN A 10 15.69 -11.14 -9.25
CA GLN A 10 14.33 -11.31 -8.74
C GLN A 10 14.19 -10.96 -7.26
N GLU A 11 15.26 -11.02 -6.47
CA GLU A 11 15.20 -10.89 -5.00
C GLU A 11 16.08 -9.77 -4.43
N MET A 12 17.03 -9.25 -5.21
CA MET A 12 18.01 -8.27 -4.75
C MET A 12 17.97 -6.98 -5.56
N VAL A 13 18.33 -5.88 -4.90
CA VAL A 13 18.71 -4.64 -5.60
C VAL A 13 20.14 -4.83 -6.12
N LEU A 14 20.31 -4.78 -7.43
CA LEU A 14 21.63 -4.79 -8.05
C LEU A 14 22.07 -3.35 -8.28
N VAL A 15 23.31 -3.03 -7.91
CA VAL A 15 23.88 -1.70 -8.08
C VAL A 15 25.21 -1.76 -8.82
N SER A 16 25.45 -0.79 -9.69
CA SER A 16 26.73 -0.56 -10.37
C SER A 16 27.21 0.85 -10.05
N LYS A 17 28.43 0.95 -9.52
CA LYS A 17 29.08 2.25 -9.30
C LYS A 17 29.57 2.79 -10.64
N LEU A 18 29.16 4.02 -10.95
CA LEU A 18 29.56 4.76 -12.15
C LEU A 18 30.80 5.64 -11.90
N SER A 19 31.20 5.79 -10.63
CA SER A 19 32.42 6.49 -10.23
C SER A 19 32.94 5.96 -8.89
N GLU A 20 34.16 6.36 -8.52
CA GLU A 20 34.77 6.02 -7.22
C GLU A 20 34.08 6.72 -6.03
N LYS A 21 33.37 7.83 -6.28
CA LYS A 21 32.66 8.60 -5.25
C LYS A 21 31.32 7.96 -4.85
N ALA A 22 30.81 7.02 -5.66
CA ALA A 22 29.56 6.34 -5.39
C ALA A 22 29.67 5.47 -4.13
N THR A 23 28.68 5.57 -3.25
CA THR A 23 28.57 4.75 -2.03
C THR A 23 27.42 3.76 -2.19
N VAL A 24 27.66 2.47 -1.89
CA VAL A 24 26.60 1.45 -1.94
C VAL A 24 25.53 1.79 -0.89
N PRO A 25 24.23 1.77 -1.23
CA PRO A 25 23.17 2.09 -0.28
C PRO A 25 23.20 1.17 0.95
N THR A 26 22.91 1.70 2.13
CA THR A 26 22.94 0.95 3.39
C THR A 26 21.62 1.03 4.13
N ARG A 27 21.34 0.05 4.98
CA ARG A 27 20.14 0.07 5.82
C ARG A 27 20.48 0.68 7.18
N GLY A 28 19.69 1.66 7.63
CA GLY A 28 19.94 2.36 8.89
C GLY A 28 19.68 1.52 10.15
N SER A 29 18.83 0.51 10.06
CA SER A 29 18.54 -0.49 11.10
C SER A 29 18.11 -1.80 10.43
N ALA A 30 18.01 -2.91 11.17
CA ALA A 30 17.66 -4.21 10.59
C ALA A 30 16.33 -4.20 9.81
N GLU A 31 15.35 -3.45 10.30
CA GLU A 31 13.99 -3.39 9.75
C GLU A 31 13.68 -2.05 9.06
N ALA A 32 14.68 -1.19 8.83
CA ALA A 32 14.42 0.08 8.15
C ALA A 32 13.84 -0.19 6.75
N ALA A 33 12.73 0.48 6.41
CA ALA A 33 12.08 0.32 5.12
C ALA A 33 13.00 0.72 3.95
N GLY A 34 13.76 1.80 4.13
CA GLY A 34 14.62 2.39 3.11
C GLY A 34 16.10 2.01 3.21
N LEU A 35 16.78 2.07 2.06
CA LEU A 35 18.25 2.06 1.94
C LEU A 35 18.73 3.51 1.78
N ASP A 36 19.56 4.02 2.68
CA ASP A 36 20.12 5.37 2.61
C ASP A 36 20.89 5.56 1.28
N LEU A 37 20.57 6.62 0.55
CA LEU A 37 21.25 7.06 -0.67
C LEU A 37 22.21 8.20 -0.37
N TYR A 38 23.38 8.15 -1.00
CA TYR A 38 24.51 9.03 -0.70
C TYR A 38 24.78 9.98 -1.86
N ALA A 39 25.14 11.23 -1.54
CA ALA A 39 25.63 12.18 -2.53
C ALA A 39 27.02 11.78 -3.04
N ALA A 40 27.20 11.73 -4.36
CA ALA A 40 28.51 11.51 -4.98
C ALA A 40 29.23 12.82 -5.35
N HIS A 41 28.55 13.96 -5.24
CA HIS A 41 29.09 15.28 -5.57
C HIS A 41 28.66 16.30 -4.53
N ASP A 42 29.53 17.26 -4.26
CA ASP A 42 29.15 18.46 -3.50
C ASP A 42 28.11 19.25 -4.29
N ALA A 43 27.13 19.79 -3.59
CA ALA A 43 26.08 20.61 -4.18
C ALA A 43 25.57 21.65 -3.18
N VAL A 44 24.99 22.71 -3.71
CA VAL A 44 24.20 23.67 -2.93
C VAL A 44 22.78 23.64 -3.48
N ILE A 45 21.81 23.38 -2.60
CA ILE A 45 20.39 23.47 -2.94
C ILE A 45 19.90 24.84 -2.46
N PRO A 46 19.58 25.76 -3.38
CA PRO A 46 19.23 27.14 -3.00
C PRO A 46 18.05 27.19 -2.03
N ALA A 47 18.03 28.19 -1.15
CA ALA A 47 16.88 28.55 -0.34
C ALA A 47 15.61 28.67 -1.19
N ALA A 48 14.49 28.14 -0.71
CA ALA A 48 13.21 28.06 -1.43
C ALA A 48 13.34 27.46 -2.86
N GLY A 49 14.36 26.64 -3.10
CA GLY A 49 14.75 26.15 -4.41
C GLY A 49 14.74 24.63 -4.53
N LYS A 50 15.36 24.15 -5.61
CA LYS A 50 15.53 22.72 -5.87
C LYS A 50 16.86 22.44 -6.55
N GLY A 51 17.37 21.23 -6.36
CA GLY A 51 18.58 20.76 -7.01
C GLY A 51 18.57 19.26 -7.22
N LEU A 52 19.35 18.81 -8.20
CA LEU A 52 19.53 17.40 -8.52
C LEU A 52 20.90 16.95 -7.99
N VAL A 53 20.91 16.06 -7.02
CA VAL A 53 22.15 15.46 -6.49
C VAL A 53 22.31 14.05 -7.03
N LYS A 54 23.42 13.80 -7.74
CA LYS A 54 23.71 12.48 -8.31
C LYS A 54 24.33 11.55 -7.26
N THR A 55 23.95 10.28 -7.35
CA THR A 55 24.48 9.20 -6.50
C THR A 55 25.64 8.45 -7.16
N ASP A 56 25.82 8.63 -8.48
CA ASP A 56 26.73 7.84 -9.32
C ASP A 56 26.49 6.33 -9.22
N LEU A 57 25.23 5.94 -8.99
CA LEU A 57 24.78 4.57 -9.05
C LEU A 57 23.85 4.38 -10.24
N ALA A 58 24.08 3.34 -11.03
CA ALA A 58 23.03 2.68 -11.79
C ALA A 58 22.46 1.54 -10.95
N MET A 59 21.17 1.26 -11.05
CA MET A 59 20.54 0.20 -10.26
C MET A 59 19.51 -0.61 -11.05
N GLN A 60 19.20 -1.79 -10.54
CA GLN A 60 18.11 -2.64 -10.99
C GLN A 60 17.40 -3.17 -9.74
N VAL A 61 16.12 -2.81 -9.59
CA VAL A 61 15.28 -3.26 -8.48
C VAL A 61 14.64 -4.62 -8.77
N PRO A 62 14.19 -5.36 -7.72
CA PRO A 62 13.47 -6.61 -7.88
C PRO A 62 12.24 -6.52 -8.79
N LEU A 63 11.89 -7.65 -9.41
CA LEU A 63 10.66 -7.75 -10.21
C LEU A 63 9.42 -7.47 -9.35
N GLY A 64 8.43 -6.78 -9.92
CA GLY A 64 7.20 -6.40 -9.21
C GLY A 64 7.38 -5.24 -8.24
N THR A 65 8.51 -4.53 -8.31
CA THR A 65 8.79 -3.33 -7.53
C THR A 65 9.29 -2.19 -8.40
N TYR A 66 9.10 -0.96 -7.92
CA TYR A 66 9.89 0.20 -8.34
C TYR A 66 10.70 0.72 -7.15
N GLY A 67 11.72 1.53 -7.44
CA GLY A 67 12.49 2.20 -6.39
C GLY A 67 11.90 3.57 -6.10
N ARG A 68 11.29 3.78 -4.93
CA ARG A 68 10.89 5.11 -4.49
C ARG A 68 12.02 5.82 -3.76
N VAL A 69 12.46 6.97 -4.26
CA VAL A 69 13.33 7.88 -3.52
C VAL A 69 12.46 8.68 -2.55
N ALA A 70 12.66 8.45 -1.27
CA ALA A 70 11.88 9.01 -0.18
C ALA A 70 12.71 9.98 0.68
N PRO A 71 12.07 10.99 1.30
CA PRO A 71 12.76 11.91 2.19
C PRO A 71 13.22 11.20 3.48
N ARG A 72 14.30 11.71 4.08
CA ARG A 72 14.77 11.30 5.42
C ARG A 72 14.17 12.25 6.45
N SER A 73 13.52 11.72 7.48
CA SER A 73 12.80 12.52 8.48
C SER A 73 13.68 13.58 9.17
N GLY A 74 14.95 13.26 9.41
CA GLY A 74 15.91 14.21 10.00
C GLY A 74 16.19 15.43 9.11
N LEU A 75 16.28 15.25 7.78
CA LEU A 75 16.46 16.36 6.84
C LEU A 75 15.16 17.15 6.67
N ALA A 76 14.02 16.46 6.60
CA ALA A 76 12.71 17.11 6.53
C ALA A 76 12.45 18.01 7.73
N TRP A 77 12.62 17.48 8.95
CA TRP A 77 12.33 18.22 10.18
C TRP A 77 13.35 19.33 10.48
N LYS A 78 14.65 19.05 10.35
CA LYS A 78 15.70 19.98 10.82
C LYS A 78 16.16 20.97 9.76
N LYS A 79 15.96 20.65 8.48
CA LYS A 79 16.50 21.41 7.34
C LYS A 79 15.42 21.80 6.33
N HIS A 80 14.15 21.50 6.59
CA HIS A 80 13.04 21.77 5.68
C HIS A 80 13.23 21.17 4.27
N VAL A 81 13.81 19.98 4.19
CA VAL A 81 14.13 19.31 2.91
C VAL A 81 13.08 18.27 2.57
N ASP A 82 12.59 18.29 1.33
CA ASP A 82 11.75 17.24 0.77
C ASP A 82 12.38 16.62 -0.49
N VAL A 83 11.82 15.51 -0.96
CA VAL A 83 12.25 14.80 -2.17
C VAL A 83 11.15 14.85 -3.23
N GLY A 84 11.50 15.36 -4.41
CA GLY A 84 10.65 15.38 -5.59
C GLY A 84 10.84 14.17 -6.51
N ALA A 85 9.90 14.02 -7.46
CA ALA A 85 9.88 12.95 -8.46
C ALA A 85 9.94 11.55 -7.82
N GLY A 86 11.13 10.98 -7.70
CA GLY A 86 11.40 9.84 -6.85
C GLY A 86 10.93 8.48 -7.36
N VAL A 87 10.40 8.35 -8.58
CA VAL A 87 10.06 7.05 -9.19
C VAL A 87 11.25 6.57 -10.01
N ILE A 88 11.94 5.53 -9.54
CA ILE A 88 12.99 4.82 -10.28
C ILE A 88 12.39 3.55 -10.87
N ASP A 89 12.18 3.57 -12.19
CA ASP A 89 11.67 2.42 -12.93
C ASP A 89 12.66 1.25 -12.91
N ARG A 90 12.11 0.03 -12.94
CA ARG A 90 12.91 -1.19 -12.91
C ARG A 90 13.84 -1.34 -14.11
N ASP A 91 13.48 -0.80 -15.26
CA ASP A 91 14.26 -0.83 -16.50
C ASP A 91 15.22 0.36 -16.64
N TYR A 92 15.20 1.32 -15.71
CA TYR A 92 16.17 2.42 -15.69
C TYR A 92 17.59 1.93 -15.38
N ARG A 93 18.57 2.28 -16.22
CA ARG A 93 20.00 1.94 -16.04
C ARG A 93 20.93 3.15 -16.01
N GLY A 94 20.35 4.35 -16.00
CA GLY A 94 21.11 5.59 -15.90
C GLY A 94 21.60 5.89 -14.48
N ASN A 95 22.24 7.04 -14.32
CA ASN A 95 22.69 7.53 -13.02
C ASN A 95 21.48 7.97 -12.19
N VAL A 96 21.31 7.40 -11.00
CA VAL A 96 20.22 7.73 -10.09
C VAL A 96 20.48 9.08 -9.46
N GLY A 97 19.54 10.00 -9.69
CA GLY A 97 19.55 11.34 -9.12
C GLY A 97 18.46 11.53 -8.09
N VAL A 98 18.77 12.31 -7.06
CA VAL A 98 17.83 12.70 -6.00
C VAL A 98 17.44 14.16 -6.24
N VAL A 99 16.17 14.41 -6.51
CA VAL A 99 15.63 15.77 -6.62
C VAL A 99 15.31 16.25 -5.21
N LEU A 100 16.12 17.16 -4.68
CA LEU A 100 15.89 17.77 -3.38
C LEU A 100 15.15 19.09 -3.56
N PHE A 101 14.08 19.28 -2.79
CA PHE A 101 13.44 20.57 -2.57
C PHE A 101 13.90 21.12 -1.21
N ASN A 102 14.31 22.38 -1.20
CA ASN A 102 14.68 23.09 0.01
C ASN A 102 13.60 24.12 0.31
N HIS A 103 12.79 23.87 1.34
CA HIS A 103 11.73 24.78 1.79
C HIS A 103 12.22 25.77 2.86
N ALA A 104 13.50 25.74 3.24
CA ALA A 104 14.10 26.72 4.14
C ALA A 104 14.39 28.05 3.42
N GLN A 105 14.66 29.08 4.21
CA GLN A 105 15.15 30.38 3.74
C GLN A 105 16.68 30.47 3.70
N GLU A 106 17.36 29.36 3.97
CA GLU A 106 18.82 29.23 3.92
C GLU A 106 19.20 28.15 2.90
N ASP A 107 20.35 28.33 2.25
CA ASP A 107 20.90 27.34 1.33
C ASP A 107 21.26 26.04 2.07
N LEU A 108 20.97 24.90 1.43
CA LEU A 108 21.39 23.59 1.94
C LEU A 108 22.70 23.19 1.26
N GLU A 109 23.78 23.10 2.04
CA GLU A 109 25.01 22.46 1.61
C GLU A 109 24.89 20.94 1.68
N VAL A 110 25.24 20.28 0.58
CA VAL A 110 25.37 18.83 0.47
C VAL A 110 26.82 18.52 0.15
N LYS A 111 27.42 17.61 0.92
CA LYS A 111 28.79 17.13 0.69
C LYS A 111 28.81 15.69 0.18
N VAL A 112 29.87 15.33 -0.53
CA VAL A 112 30.11 13.93 -0.91
C VAL A 112 30.04 13.02 0.33
N GLY A 113 29.27 11.94 0.23
CA GLY A 113 29.07 10.98 1.32
C GLY A 113 27.91 11.33 2.26
N ASP A 114 27.26 12.48 2.11
CA ASP A 114 26.05 12.78 2.88
C ASP A 114 24.90 11.86 2.47
N ARG A 115 24.14 11.40 3.47
CA ARG A 115 22.90 10.63 3.27
C ARG A 115 21.74 11.58 3.01
N ILE A 116 21.34 11.70 1.76
CA ILE A 116 20.43 12.76 1.29
C ILE A 116 18.99 12.29 1.08
N ALA A 117 18.78 10.99 0.86
CA ALA A 117 17.46 10.37 0.68
C ALA A 117 17.53 8.90 1.08
N GLN A 118 16.42 8.19 0.96
CA GLN A 118 16.38 6.74 1.12
C GLN A 118 15.59 6.08 -0.01
N LEU A 119 16.06 4.93 -0.50
CA LEU A 119 15.38 4.11 -1.49
C LEU A 119 14.45 3.11 -0.80
N VAL A 120 13.15 3.22 -1.02
CA VAL A 120 12.15 2.24 -0.58
C VAL A 120 11.74 1.38 -1.77
N LEU A 121 11.74 0.06 -1.59
CA LEU A 121 11.26 -0.87 -2.62
C LEU A 121 9.77 -1.05 -2.46
N GLU A 122 9.00 -0.42 -3.33
CA GLU A 122 7.55 -0.47 -3.26
C GLU A 122 7.00 -1.47 -4.28
N LYS A 123 6.14 -2.36 -3.78
CA LYS A 123 5.45 -3.35 -4.61
C LYS A 123 4.44 -2.65 -5.50
N VAL A 124 4.40 -3.04 -6.77
CA VAL A 124 3.48 -2.48 -7.76
C VAL A 124 2.86 -3.56 -8.61
N SER A 125 1.63 -3.29 -9.07
CA SER A 125 0.95 -4.07 -10.10
C SER A 125 1.13 -3.37 -11.45
N MET A 126 1.62 -4.12 -12.45
CA MET A 126 1.77 -3.66 -13.83
C MET A 126 0.56 -4.09 -14.67
N ALA A 127 -0.65 -3.96 -14.11
CA ALA A 127 -1.88 -4.43 -14.76
C ALA A 127 -2.16 -3.63 -16.05
N PRO A 128 -2.65 -4.27 -17.12
CA PRO A 128 -3.06 -3.56 -18.33
C PRO A 128 -4.30 -2.72 -18.06
N VAL A 129 -4.43 -1.59 -18.76
CA VAL A 129 -5.60 -0.71 -18.70
C VAL A 129 -6.64 -1.19 -19.71
N ARG A 130 -7.92 -1.24 -19.30
CA ARG A 130 -9.07 -1.53 -20.16
C ARG A 130 -10.11 -0.42 -20.00
N GLU A 131 -10.48 0.22 -21.11
CA GLU A 131 -11.56 1.21 -21.17
C GLU A 131 -12.94 0.53 -21.06
N VAL A 132 -13.87 1.16 -20.35
CA VAL A 132 -15.25 0.72 -20.12
C VAL A 132 -16.19 1.92 -20.15
N GLU A 133 -17.49 1.70 -20.41
CA GLU A 133 -18.48 2.79 -20.48
C GLU A 133 -18.80 3.39 -19.10
N SER A 134 -18.79 2.57 -18.04
CA SER A 134 -19.03 3.01 -16.66
C SER A 134 -18.36 2.07 -15.65
N LEU A 135 -18.14 2.58 -14.44
CA LEU A 135 -17.67 1.82 -13.28
C LEU A 135 -18.86 1.45 -12.37
N ASP A 136 -18.66 0.49 -11.48
CA ASP A 136 -19.57 0.15 -10.39
C ASP A 136 -19.62 1.25 -9.32
N GLU A 137 -20.74 1.31 -8.59
CA GLU A 137 -20.88 2.24 -7.47
C GLU A 137 -20.05 1.77 -6.27
N SER A 138 -19.46 2.72 -5.55
CA SER A 138 -18.77 2.45 -4.28
C SER A 138 -19.30 3.34 -3.17
N ALA A 139 -19.14 2.90 -1.91
CA ALA A 139 -19.52 3.69 -0.74
C ALA A 139 -18.85 5.08 -0.71
N ARG A 140 -17.67 5.24 -1.35
CA ARG A 140 -16.98 6.53 -1.46
C ARG A 140 -17.49 7.39 -2.61
N GLY A 141 -17.97 6.79 -3.70
CA GLY A 141 -18.43 7.48 -4.89
C GLY A 141 -17.41 8.51 -5.40
N GLU A 142 -17.88 9.74 -5.64
CA GLU A 142 -17.07 10.89 -6.10
C GLU A 142 -16.34 11.65 -4.96
N GLY A 143 -16.43 11.18 -3.72
CA GLY A 143 -15.86 11.88 -2.55
C GLY A 143 -14.33 11.91 -2.52
N GLY A 144 -13.72 13.11 -2.59
CA GLY A 144 -12.27 13.34 -2.51
C GLY A 144 -11.90 14.64 -1.78
N PHE A 145 -10.61 14.98 -1.72
CA PHE A 145 -10.11 16.30 -1.26
C PHE A 145 -10.61 16.76 0.13
N GLY A 146 -10.65 15.86 1.11
CA GLY A 146 -11.13 16.19 2.46
C GLY A 146 -12.63 15.97 2.66
N SER A 147 -13.29 15.18 1.80
CA SER A 147 -14.71 14.79 1.93
C SER A 147 -15.08 14.11 3.25
N THR A 148 -14.10 13.67 4.04
CA THR A 148 -14.29 13.06 5.37
C THR A 148 -14.13 14.05 6.53
N GLY A 149 -14.00 15.35 6.23
CA GLY A 149 -13.80 16.39 7.24
C GLY A 149 -12.40 16.38 7.88
N VAL A 150 -12.17 17.34 8.76
CA VAL A 150 -10.87 17.57 9.44
C VAL A 150 -10.96 17.31 10.96
N SER A 151 -12.18 17.19 11.50
CA SER A 151 -12.49 17.06 12.93
C SER A 151 -13.47 15.91 13.15
N LYS A 152 -13.37 15.22 14.30
CA LYS A 152 -14.29 14.13 14.69
C LYS A 152 -15.65 14.62 15.21
N ASP A 153 -15.84 15.93 15.36
CA ASP A 153 -16.99 16.53 16.05
C ASP A 153 -18.02 17.21 15.11
N GLU A 154 -17.92 17.01 13.80
CA GLU A 154 -18.97 17.48 12.89
C GLU A 154 -20.12 16.47 12.90
N THR A 155 -21.12 16.79 13.74
CA THR A 155 -22.46 16.20 13.64
C THR A 155 -22.96 16.41 12.20
N PRO A 156 -23.55 15.40 11.53
CA PRO A 156 -24.03 15.58 10.17
C PRO A 156 -24.99 16.76 10.13
N ALA A 157 -24.71 17.73 9.27
CA ALA A 157 -25.65 18.80 8.98
C ALA A 157 -26.95 18.14 8.52
N ALA A 158 -27.98 18.29 9.35
CA ALA A 158 -29.32 17.83 9.04
C ALA A 158 -29.79 18.54 7.76
N THR A 159 -29.70 17.85 6.63
CA THR A 159 -30.52 18.18 5.46
C THR A 159 -31.93 17.76 5.80
N THR A 160 -32.78 18.76 5.92
CA THR A 160 -34.23 18.70 6.10
C THR A 160 -34.87 17.65 5.18
N GLU A 161 -35.32 16.56 5.79
CA GLU A 161 -36.24 15.63 5.17
C GLU A 161 -37.57 16.36 4.91
N THR A 162 -37.95 16.48 3.64
CA THR A 162 -39.36 16.53 3.29
C THR A 162 -39.76 15.10 2.97
N GLU A 163 -40.54 14.52 3.87
CA GLU A 163 -41.21 13.23 3.67
C GLU A 163 -42.03 13.28 2.38
N THR A 164 -41.86 12.28 1.52
CA THR A 164 -42.96 11.59 0.84
C THR A 164 -42.43 10.29 0.24
N GLY A 165 -42.97 9.16 0.69
CA GLY A 165 -42.83 7.86 0.02
C GLY A 165 -42.23 6.78 0.91
N ALA A 166 -43.08 5.85 1.37
CA ALA A 166 -42.63 4.59 1.97
C ALA A 166 -41.64 3.88 1.03
N PRO A 167 -40.53 3.30 1.54
CA PRO A 167 -39.53 2.68 0.68
C PRO A 167 -40.11 1.44 0.01
N GLU A 168 -39.95 1.36 -1.31
CA GLU A 168 -40.29 0.19 -2.11
C GLU A 168 -39.59 -1.06 -1.56
N PRO A 169 -40.25 -2.24 -1.61
CA PRO A 169 -39.72 -3.50 -1.09
C PRO A 169 -38.36 -3.91 -1.70
N ASP A 170 -38.02 -3.37 -2.88
CA ASP A 170 -36.79 -3.67 -3.60
C ASP A 170 -35.54 -3.01 -2.96
N ALA A 171 -35.67 -1.82 -2.38
CA ALA A 171 -34.53 -1.13 -1.74
C ALA A 171 -34.05 -1.85 -0.46
N LYS A 172 -34.99 -2.43 0.30
CA LYS A 172 -34.67 -3.21 1.49
C LYS A 172 -34.06 -4.57 1.12
N ARG A 173 -34.52 -5.17 0.02
CA ARG A 173 -34.01 -6.43 -0.52
C ARG A 173 -32.60 -6.28 -1.08
N ALA A 174 -32.35 -5.23 -1.87
CA ALA A 174 -31.02 -4.89 -2.40
C ALA A 174 -30.00 -4.63 -1.27
N LYS A 175 -30.41 -3.95 -0.19
CA LYS A 175 -29.54 -3.70 0.97
C LYS A 175 -29.22 -4.97 1.77
N LEU A 176 -30.14 -5.93 1.82
CA LEU A 176 -29.94 -7.25 2.43
C LEU A 176 -29.04 -8.15 1.56
N GLU A 177 -29.19 -8.09 0.24
CA GLU A 177 -28.39 -8.84 -0.73
C GLU A 177 -26.94 -8.32 -0.79
N ALA A 178 -26.72 -7.00 -0.82
CA ALA A 178 -25.39 -6.38 -0.74
C ALA A 178 -24.66 -6.72 0.57
N SER A 179 -25.37 -6.73 1.70
CA SER A 179 -24.81 -7.13 3.00
C SER A 179 -24.46 -8.63 3.06
N ALA A 180 -25.08 -9.47 2.24
CA ALA A 180 -24.77 -10.90 2.16
C ALA A 180 -23.54 -11.16 1.29
N GLU A 181 -23.36 -10.43 0.19
CA GLU A 181 -22.17 -10.52 -0.67
C GLU A 181 -20.91 -10.05 0.04
N GLU A 182 -20.97 -8.91 0.74
CA GLU A 182 -19.84 -8.41 1.53
C GLU A 182 -19.47 -9.36 2.68
N ALA A 183 -20.46 -9.99 3.32
CA ALA A 183 -20.23 -11.00 4.34
C ALA A 183 -19.60 -12.28 3.77
N MET A 184 -19.95 -12.65 2.55
CA MET A 184 -19.42 -13.81 1.84
C MET A 184 -17.94 -13.60 1.48
N GLU A 185 -17.60 -12.44 0.91
CA GLU A 185 -16.23 -12.11 0.50
C GLU A 185 -15.28 -12.03 1.69
N ASN A 186 -15.67 -11.32 2.75
CA ASN A 186 -14.89 -11.21 3.97
C ASN A 186 -14.63 -12.58 4.63
N LEU A 187 -15.62 -13.48 4.59
CA LEU A 187 -15.48 -14.81 5.17
C LEU A 187 -14.57 -15.72 4.33
N LEU A 188 -14.57 -15.59 3.00
CA LEU A 188 -13.64 -16.32 2.13
C LEU A 188 -12.18 -15.91 2.35
N VAL A 189 -11.94 -14.62 2.57
CA VAL A 189 -10.60 -14.09 2.91
C VAL A 189 -10.16 -14.63 4.27
N ALA A 190 -11.02 -14.52 5.30
CA ALA A 190 -10.70 -15.02 6.63
C ALA A 190 -10.38 -16.53 6.65
N LEU A 191 -11.14 -17.36 5.92
CA LEU A 191 -10.88 -18.79 5.82
C LEU A 191 -9.53 -19.15 5.16
N ALA A 192 -9.03 -18.30 4.26
CA ALA A 192 -7.72 -18.50 3.65
C ALA A 192 -6.58 -18.28 4.65
N GLU A 193 -6.73 -17.29 5.54
CA GLU A 193 -5.70 -16.85 6.48
C GLU A 193 -5.65 -17.67 7.79
N VAL A 194 -6.75 -18.34 8.15
CA VAL A 194 -6.81 -19.17 9.36
C VAL A 194 -5.93 -20.41 9.21
N SER A 195 -4.80 -20.46 9.91
CA SER A 195 -3.86 -21.60 9.87
C SER A 195 -4.29 -22.80 10.72
N SER A 196 -5.25 -22.63 11.63
CA SER A 196 -5.73 -23.68 12.56
C SER A 196 -6.76 -24.62 11.96
N LEU A 197 -7.32 -24.31 10.78
CA LEU A 197 -8.24 -25.19 10.05
C LEU A 197 -7.46 -26.06 9.06
N ASP A 198 -7.77 -27.36 9.03
CA ASP A 198 -7.23 -28.26 8.01
C ASP A 198 -7.84 -28.02 6.62
N ALA A 199 -7.23 -28.62 5.59
CA ALA A 199 -7.63 -28.43 4.20
C ALA A 199 -9.05 -28.96 3.89
N ALA A 200 -9.50 -30.00 4.59
CA ALA A 200 -10.82 -30.59 4.38
C ALA A 200 -11.92 -29.68 4.96
N ALA A 201 -11.72 -29.18 6.18
CA ALA A 201 -12.60 -28.23 6.85
C ALA A 201 -12.71 -26.91 6.05
N LYS A 202 -11.57 -26.38 5.56
CA LYS A 202 -11.56 -25.18 4.68
C LYS A 202 -12.37 -25.40 3.41
N THR A 203 -12.26 -26.59 2.81
CA THR A 203 -12.98 -26.91 1.56
C THR A 203 -14.49 -27.01 1.80
N LYS A 204 -14.92 -27.71 2.86
CA LYS A 204 -16.34 -27.82 3.26
C LYS A 204 -16.94 -26.44 3.57
N LEU A 205 -16.26 -25.62 4.37
CA LEU A 205 -16.72 -24.28 4.71
C LEU A 205 -16.79 -23.37 3.49
N ARG A 206 -15.78 -23.39 2.62
CA ARG A 206 -15.79 -22.64 1.36
C ARG A 206 -16.98 -23.00 0.46
N GLN A 207 -17.32 -24.29 0.36
CA GLN A 207 -18.49 -24.72 -0.41
C GLN A 207 -19.79 -24.19 0.19
N ARG A 208 -19.94 -24.18 1.52
CA ARG A 208 -21.12 -23.64 2.19
C ARG A 208 -21.25 -22.12 2.07
N VAL A 209 -20.11 -21.41 2.12
CA VAL A 209 -20.07 -19.96 1.88
C VAL A 209 -20.54 -19.65 0.46
N LEU A 210 -20.01 -20.35 -0.55
CA LEU A 210 -20.41 -20.19 -1.95
C LEU A 210 -21.85 -20.64 -2.24
N ALA A 211 -22.38 -21.58 -1.45
CA ALA A 211 -23.77 -22.02 -1.52
C ALA A 211 -24.74 -21.07 -0.79
N GLY A 212 -24.25 -19.99 -0.17
CA GLY A 212 -25.08 -19.01 0.53
C GLY A 212 -25.69 -19.55 1.83
N ASP A 213 -25.02 -20.49 2.51
CA ASP A 213 -25.51 -21.07 3.76
C ASP A 213 -25.75 -19.98 4.82
N ALA A 214 -27.02 -19.81 5.21
CA ALA A 214 -27.46 -18.73 6.08
C ALA A 214 -26.79 -18.76 7.47
N ALA A 215 -26.47 -19.95 7.99
CA ALA A 215 -25.82 -20.09 9.29
C ALA A 215 -24.34 -19.68 9.22
N VAL A 216 -23.66 -20.07 8.15
CA VAL A 216 -22.26 -19.70 7.91
C VAL A 216 -22.11 -18.20 7.66
N LEU A 217 -23.02 -17.60 6.87
CA LEU A 217 -23.03 -16.16 6.63
C LEU A 217 -23.39 -15.35 7.88
N ALA A 218 -24.21 -15.90 8.79
CA ALA A 218 -24.51 -15.26 10.07
C ALA A 218 -23.26 -15.17 10.97
N VAL A 219 -22.44 -16.22 11.02
CA VAL A 219 -21.16 -16.22 11.73
C VAL A 219 -20.19 -15.21 11.11
N GLY A 220 -20.10 -15.15 9.77
CA GLY A 220 -19.27 -14.14 9.07
C GLY A 220 -19.67 -12.69 9.40
N ARG A 221 -20.97 -12.40 9.41
CA ARG A 221 -21.49 -11.06 9.81
C ARG A 221 -21.19 -10.72 11.27
N ALA A 222 -21.24 -11.69 12.18
CA ALA A 222 -20.90 -11.48 13.58
C ALA A 222 -19.40 -11.17 13.75
N HIS A 223 -18.53 -11.89 13.03
CA HIS A 223 -17.09 -11.67 13.07
C HIS A 223 -16.67 -10.30 12.52
N ALA A 224 -17.28 -9.84 11.42
CA ALA A 224 -17.01 -8.51 10.85
C ALA A 224 -17.22 -7.35 11.85
N ARG A 225 -17.99 -7.57 12.92
CA ARG A 225 -18.22 -6.57 13.99
C ARG A 225 -17.24 -6.66 15.16
N VAL A 226 -16.62 -7.81 15.39
CA VAL A 226 -15.84 -8.10 16.62
C VAL A 226 -14.35 -8.31 16.34
N GLY A 227 -13.97 -8.72 15.11
CA GLY A 227 -12.59 -8.73 14.63
C GLY A 227 -11.65 -9.78 15.26
N LYS A 228 -12.16 -10.72 16.06
CA LYS A 228 -11.35 -11.77 16.69
C LYS A 228 -11.37 -13.05 15.86
N VAL A 229 -10.21 -13.42 15.32
CA VAL A 229 -10.07 -14.57 14.41
C VAL A 229 -10.29 -15.91 15.15
N ASP A 230 -9.84 -16.03 16.40
CA ASP A 230 -9.99 -17.27 17.18
C ASP A 230 -11.48 -17.60 17.45
N GLU A 231 -12.27 -16.58 17.75
CA GLU A 231 -13.72 -16.69 17.98
C GLU A 231 -14.49 -17.02 16.69
N LEU A 232 -13.99 -16.59 15.53
CA LEU A 232 -14.55 -16.99 14.23
C LEU A 232 -14.39 -18.49 14.00
N VAL A 233 -13.20 -19.04 14.28
CA VAL A 233 -12.89 -20.45 14.05
C VAL A 233 -13.74 -21.36 14.93
N GLU A 234 -13.84 -21.05 16.23
CA GLU A 234 -14.67 -21.81 17.17
C GLU A 234 -16.14 -21.83 16.73
N ASN A 235 -16.68 -20.67 16.34
CA ASN A 235 -18.08 -20.56 15.91
C ASN A 235 -18.36 -21.26 14.58
N LEU A 236 -17.41 -21.26 13.63
CA LEU A 236 -17.55 -21.99 12.38
C LEU A 236 -17.50 -23.51 12.58
N LEU A 237 -16.63 -24.00 13.47
CA LEU A 237 -16.51 -25.43 13.79
C LEU A 237 -17.70 -25.96 14.61
N ALA A 238 -18.39 -25.09 15.35
CA ALA A 238 -19.59 -25.43 16.11
C ALA A 238 -20.86 -25.58 15.25
N LEU A 239 -20.82 -25.20 13.96
CA LEU A 239 -21.96 -25.36 13.06
C LEU A 239 -22.18 -26.85 12.74
N PRO A 240 -23.45 -27.33 12.73
CA PRO A 240 -23.75 -28.70 12.35
C PRO A 240 -23.22 -28.98 10.93
N GLU A 241 -22.64 -30.17 10.75
CA GLU A 241 -21.91 -30.66 9.57
C GLU A 241 -20.49 -30.10 9.29
N VAL A 242 -19.87 -29.39 10.23
CA VAL A 242 -18.46 -28.93 10.09
C VAL A 242 -17.43 -29.87 10.76
N SER A 243 -17.86 -30.98 11.40
CA SER A 243 -16.89 -31.90 12.01
C SER A 243 -15.91 -32.49 10.99
N ALA A 244 -14.61 -32.43 11.35
CA ALA A 244 -13.42 -32.98 10.69
C ALA A 244 -13.68 -33.78 9.40
#